data_AF-A0A0D8PQ63-F1
#
_entry.id   AF-A0A0D8PQ63-F1
#
_cell.length_a   1.000
_cell.length_b   1.000
_cell.length_c   1.000
_cell.angle_alpha   90.00
_cell.angle_beta   90.00
_cell.angle_gamma   90.00
#
_symmetry.space_group_name_H-M   'P 1'
#
loop_
_entity.id
_entity.type
_entity.pdbx_description
1 polymer ?
#
loop_
_entity_poly.entity_id
_entity_poly.type
_entity_poly.pdbx_seq_one_letter_code
_entity_poly.pdbx_strand_id
1 'polypeptide(L)'
;MDLFIIVMLIFFCIVTVVSYIYLLMSFDNKEKHLYFDDKTKTVLCDGKKIISVRDGSGNYRFIKYIFEHSNRPISVTELETYVFFGQNINIVKVLSNTHLPKEIINTFFCVSKNSLTLKNKAFLK
;
A
#
# COMPACT_ATOMS: atom_id res chain seq x y z
N MET A 1 36.63 12.29 -39.97
CA MET A 1 35.73 12.52 -38.82
C MET A 1 36.59 13.08 -37.73
N ASP A 2 36.41 14.34 -37.36
CA ASP A 2 37.35 15.03 -36.49
C ASP A 2 37.33 14.45 -35.08
N LEU A 3 38.48 14.39 -34.41
CA LEU A 3 38.64 13.89 -33.04
C LEU A 3 37.61 14.53 -32.09
N PHE A 4 37.29 15.80 -32.32
CA PHE A 4 36.25 16.54 -31.62
C PHE A 4 34.86 15.91 -31.75
N ILE A 5 34.48 15.47 -32.96
CA ILE A 5 33.20 14.81 -33.23
C ILE A 5 33.13 13.47 -32.50
N ILE A 6 34.24 12.72 -32.48
CA ILE A 6 34.32 11.43 -31.76
C ILE A 6 34.14 11.63 -30.25
N VAL A 7 34.82 12.63 -29.67
CA VAL A 7 34.71 12.95 -28.24
C VAL A 7 33.29 13.39 -27.87
N MET A 8 32.67 14.23 -28.71
CA MET A 8 31.28 14.67 -28.48
C MET A 8 30.27 13.52 -28.58
N LEU A 9 30.49 12.57 -29.48
CA LEU A 9 29.64 11.39 -29.63
C LEU A 9 29.76 10.46 -28.41
N ILE A 10 30.98 10.23 -27.90
CA ILE A 10 31.21 9.46 -26.67
C ILE A 10 30.51 10.14 -25.47
N PHE A 11 30.64 11.46 -25.33
CA PHE A 11 29.96 12.20 -24.27
C PHE A 11 28.43 12.03 -24.34
N PHE A 12 27.85 12.16 -25.53
CA PHE A 12 26.41 11.99 -25.73
C PHE A 12 25.93 10.57 -25.39
N CYS A 13 26.72 9.54 -25.76
CA CYS A 13 26.46 8.15 -25.37
C CYS A 13 26.48 7.96 -23.86
N ILE A 14 27.45 8.57 -23.16
CA ILE A 14 27.51 8.47 -21.68
C ILE A 14 26.29 9.13 -21.05
N VAL A 15 25.93 10.34 -21.49
CA VAL A 15 24.76 11.07 -20.97
C VAL A 15 23.47 10.29 -21.20
N THR A 16 23.29 9.67 -22.36
CA THR A 16 22.10 8.85 -22.65
C THR A 16 22.04 7.60 -21.78
N VAL A 17 23.15 6.89 -21.59
CA VAL A 17 23.21 5.72 -20.70
C VAL A 17 22.92 6.10 -19.26
N VAL A 18 23.52 7.18 -18.74
CA VAL A 18 23.26 7.66 -17.38
C VAL A 18 21.81 8.09 -17.20
N SER A 19 21.25 8.82 -18.17
CA SER A 19 19.84 9.25 -18.15
C SER A 19 18.90 8.05 -18.18
N TYR A 20 19.21 7.02 -18.97
CA TYR A 20 18.44 5.78 -19.04
C TYR A 20 18.48 5.00 -17.73
N ILE A 21 19.66 4.87 -17.10
CA ILE A 21 19.80 4.23 -15.78
C ILE A 21 19.00 5.01 -14.72
N TYR A 22 19.08 6.34 -14.73
CA TYR A 22 18.31 7.19 -13.82
C TYR A 22 16.80 7.01 -13.99
N LEU A 23 16.35 6.95 -15.25
CA LEU A 23 14.96 6.70 -15.58
C LEU A 23 14.51 5.31 -15.12
N LEU A 24 15.32 4.26 -15.33
CA LEU A 24 15.03 2.93 -14.80
C LEU A 24 14.97 2.89 -13.27
N MET A 25 15.88 3.56 -12.57
CA MET A 25 15.84 3.67 -11.11
C MET A 25 14.60 4.44 -10.61
N SER A 26 14.15 5.45 -11.35
CA SER A 26 12.92 6.19 -11.03
C SER A 26 11.66 5.36 -11.31
N PHE A 27 11.70 4.44 -12.26
CA PHE A 27 10.62 3.49 -12.53
C PHE A 27 10.64 2.26 -11.62
N ASP A 28 11.74 1.99 -10.93
CA ASP A 28 11.80 1.07 -9.77
C ASP A 28 11.13 1.70 -8.53
N ASN A 29 10.04 2.44 -8.74
CA ASN A 29 9.02 2.67 -7.73
C ASN A 29 8.37 1.32 -7.45
N LYS A 30 9.03 0.56 -6.58
CA LYS A 30 8.64 -0.77 -6.14
C LYS A 30 7.17 -0.74 -5.78
N GLU A 31 6.35 -1.43 -6.58
CA GLU A 31 4.97 -1.71 -6.21
C GLU A 31 5.03 -2.34 -4.81
N LYS A 32 4.55 -1.59 -3.81
CA LYS A 32 4.44 -2.15 -2.49
C LYS A 32 3.13 -2.91 -2.41
N HIS A 33 3.22 -4.15 -1.94
CA HIS A 33 2.07 -5.00 -1.73
C HIS A 33 1.84 -5.22 -0.25
N LEU A 34 0.66 -4.83 0.21
CA LEU A 34 0.19 -5.15 1.53
C LEU A 34 -0.53 -6.49 1.47
N TYR A 35 -0.20 -7.40 2.37
CA TYR A 35 -0.78 -8.74 2.42
C TYR A 35 -1.18 -9.08 3.84
N PHE A 36 -2.28 -9.79 4.01
CA PHE A 36 -2.70 -10.33 5.30
C PHE A 36 -2.59 -11.85 5.29
N ASP A 37 -1.73 -12.39 6.15
CA ASP A 37 -1.61 -13.82 6.36
C ASP A 37 -2.58 -14.27 7.46
N ASP A 38 -3.67 -14.94 7.05
CA ASP A 38 -4.67 -15.46 7.97
C ASP A 38 -4.16 -16.62 8.83
N LYS A 39 -3.06 -17.29 8.47
CA LYS A 39 -2.50 -18.38 9.31
C LYS A 39 -1.75 -17.81 10.50
N THR A 40 -0.90 -16.82 10.26
CA THR A 40 -0.08 -16.18 11.30
C THR A 40 -0.74 -14.95 11.92
N LYS A 41 -1.89 -14.52 11.38
CA LYS A 41 -2.62 -13.31 11.77
C LYS A 41 -1.71 -12.07 11.68
N THR A 42 -0.90 -11.99 10.62
CA THR A 42 0.05 -10.90 10.41
C THR A 42 -0.28 -10.09 9.17
N VAL A 43 -0.10 -8.78 9.27
CA VAL A 43 -0.07 -7.88 8.10
C VAL A 43 1.38 -7.72 7.70
N LEU A 44 1.66 -7.98 6.43
CA LEU A 44 2.98 -7.95 5.80
C LEU A 44 2.97 -6.86 4.71
N CYS A 45 4.07 -6.12 4.56
CA CYS A 45 4.31 -5.23 3.43
C CYS A 45 5.62 -5.68 2.78
N ASP A 46 5.56 -6.11 1.52
CA ASP A 46 6.73 -6.62 0.76
C ASP A 46 7.52 -7.70 1.53
N GLY A 47 6.79 -8.63 2.17
CA GLY A 47 7.36 -9.70 2.97
C GLY A 47 7.86 -9.30 4.37
N LYS A 48 7.85 -8.00 4.72
CA LYS A 48 8.19 -7.52 6.07
C LYS A 48 6.95 -7.45 6.95
N LYS A 49 7.02 -8.03 8.15
CA LYS A 49 5.94 -7.95 9.14
C LYS A 49 5.74 -6.50 9.59
N ILE A 50 4.51 -6.02 9.47
CA ILE A 50 4.08 -4.69 9.93
C ILE A 50 3.44 -4.79 11.31
N ILE A 51 2.39 -5.62 11.42
CA ILE A 51 1.70 -5.88 12.70
C ILE A 51 1.27 -7.34 12.79
N SER A 52 1.04 -7.81 14.02
CA SER A 52 0.26 -9.00 14.30
C SER A 52 -1.03 -8.61 15.00
N VAL A 53 -2.15 -9.17 14.55
CA VAL A 53 -3.45 -8.95 15.19
C VAL A 53 -3.80 -10.14 16.06
N ARG A 54 -4.42 -9.88 17.22
CA ARG A 54 -4.87 -10.93 18.13
C ARG A 54 -6.06 -11.66 17.51
N ASP A 55 -6.06 -12.99 17.56
CA ASP A 55 -7.16 -13.81 17.05
C ASP A 55 -8.48 -13.47 17.76
N GLY A 56 -9.58 -13.48 17.01
CA GLY A 56 -10.91 -13.11 17.49
C GLY A 56 -11.13 -11.62 17.82
N SER A 57 -10.09 -10.78 17.77
CA SER A 57 -10.23 -9.34 18.06
C SER A 57 -11.03 -8.61 16.99
N GLY A 58 -11.62 -7.45 17.36
CA GLY A 58 -12.28 -6.57 16.40
C GLY A 58 -11.34 -6.13 15.26
N ASN A 59 -10.07 -5.87 15.60
CA ASN A 59 -9.03 -5.55 14.62
C ASN A 59 -8.78 -6.70 13.65
N TYR A 60 -8.74 -7.95 14.14
CA TYR A 60 -8.60 -9.12 13.29
C TYR A 60 -9.77 -9.25 12.30
N ARG A 61 -11.02 -9.15 12.78
CA ARG A 61 -12.20 -9.20 11.91
C ARG A 61 -12.18 -8.09 10.87
N PHE A 62 -11.85 -6.88 11.29
CA PHE A 62 -11.76 -5.71 10.42
C PHE A 62 -10.71 -5.88 9.33
N ILE A 63 -9.48 -6.22 9.69
CA ILE A 63 -8.39 -6.45 8.74
C ILE A 63 -8.78 -7.57 7.78
N LYS A 64 -9.20 -8.73 8.29
CA LYS A 64 -9.60 -9.87 7.46
C LYS A 64 -10.66 -9.47 6.42
N TYR A 65 -11.72 -8.80 6.87
CA TYR A 65 -12.83 -8.39 6.01
C TYR A 65 -12.40 -7.44 4.89
N ILE A 66 -11.50 -6.48 5.19
CA ILE A 66 -11.01 -5.53 4.19
C ILE A 66 -10.15 -6.21 3.13
N PHE A 67 -9.31 -7.16 3.52
CA PHE A 67 -8.48 -7.90 2.58
C PHE A 67 -9.31 -8.85 1.68
N GLU A 68 -10.33 -9.49 2.24
CA GLU A 68 -11.28 -10.34 1.49
C GLU A 68 -12.10 -9.53 0.46
N HIS A 69 -12.38 -8.26 0.76
CA HIS A 69 -13.11 -7.35 -0.12
C HIS A 69 -12.21 -6.26 -0.72
N SER A 70 -10.94 -6.62 -0.96
CA SER A 70 -10.02 -5.74 -1.68
C SER A 70 -10.58 -5.44 -3.09
N ASN A 71 -10.37 -4.21 -3.58
CA ASN A 71 -10.87 -3.70 -4.88
C ASN A 71 -12.31 -3.19 -4.94
N ARG A 72 -13.01 -3.06 -3.81
CA ARG A 72 -14.27 -2.30 -3.76
C ARG A 72 -14.33 -1.33 -2.57
N PRO A 73 -15.10 -0.24 -2.69
CA PRO A 73 -15.45 0.56 -1.53
C PRO A 73 -16.36 -0.26 -0.60
N ILE A 74 -16.01 -0.28 0.69
CA ILE A 74 -16.77 -0.88 1.77
C ILE A 74 -17.44 0.25 2.54
N SER A 75 -18.76 0.21 2.68
CA SER A 75 -19.49 1.27 3.39
C SER A 75 -19.32 1.16 4.91
N VAL A 76 -19.47 2.28 5.63
CA VAL A 76 -19.49 2.28 7.11
C VAL A 76 -20.55 1.32 7.63
N THR A 77 -21.77 1.40 7.10
CA THR A 77 -22.91 0.56 7.51
C THR A 77 -22.65 -0.93 7.31
N GLU A 78 -21.91 -1.29 6.28
CA GLU A 78 -21.51 -2.67 6.01
C GLU A 78 -20.49 -3.17 7.04
N LEU A 79 -19.49 -2.35 7.40
CA LEU A 79 -18.57 -2.66 8.48
C LEU A 79 -19.30 -2.78 9.81
N GLU A 80 -20.21 -1.87 10.12
CA GLU A 80 -21.05 -1.93 11.33
C GLU A 80 -21.80 -3.25 11.38
N THR A 81 -22.45 -3.65 10.30
CA THR A 81 -23.26 -4.87 10.23
C THR A 81 -22.43 -6.14 10.31
N TYR A 82 -21.40 -6.28 9.48
CA TYR A 82 -20.68 -7.56 9.30
C TYR A 82 -19.42 -7.72 10.16
N VAL A 83 -18.82 -6.62 10.63
CA VAL A 83 -17.54 -6.65 11.36
C VAL A 83 -17.71 -6.25 12.83
N PHE A 84 -18.54 -5.25 13.08
CA PHE A 84 -18.72 -4.64 14.41
C PHE A 84 -20.10 -4.93 15.04
N PHE A 85 -20.89 -5.84 14.46
CA PHE A 85 -22.15 -6.35 15.01
C PHE A 85 -23.15 -5.26 15.43
N GLY A 86 -23.34 -4.25 14.56
CA GLY A 86 -24.28 -3.15 14.76
C GLY A 86 -23.76 -2.00 15.63
N GLN A 87 -22.51 -2.04 16.09
CA GLN A 87 -21.92 -0.91 16.80
C GLN A 87 -21.61 0.23 15.84
N ASN A 88 -21.97 1.46 16.21
CA ASN A 88 -21.59 2.64 15.45
C ASN A 88 -20.06 2.81 15.45
N ILE A 89 -19.47 2.95 14.26
CA ILE A 89 -18.02 3.10 14.13
C ILE A 89 -17.61 4.40 13.45
N ASN A 90 -16.40 4.83 13.77
CA ASN A 90 -15.68 5.83 13.00
C ASN A 90 -14.48 5.15 12.33
N ILE A 91 -14.45 5.11 10.99
CA ILE A 91 -13.39 4.44 10.21
C ILE A 91 -11.98 4.92 10.60
N VAL A 92 -11.81 6.22 10.83
CA VAL A 92 -10.50 6.81 11.19
C VAL A 92 -10.04 6.31 12.56
N LYS A 93 -10.97 6.20 13.53
CA LYS A 93 -10.66 5.63 14.86
C LYS A 93 -10.35 4.15 14.76
N VAL A 94 -11.13 3.39 14.00
CA VAL A 94 -10.90 1.96 13.79
C VAL A 94 -9.52 1.72 13.19
N LEU A 95 -9.15 2.44 12.12
CA LEU A 95 -7.82 2.36 11.51
C LEU A 95 -6.71 2.71 12.50
N SER A 96 -6.88 3.77 13.29
CA SER A 96 -5.89 4.15 14.31
C SER A 96 -5.71 3.07 15.37
N ASN A 97 -6.79 2.38 15.74
CA ASN A 97 -6.78 1.29 16.71
C ASN A 97 -6.17 -0.01 16.18
N THR A 98 -5.95 -0.15 14.86
CA THR A 98 -5.28 -1.33 14.29
C THR A 98 -3.78 -1.36 14.58
N HIS A 99 -3.20 -0.25 15.06
CA HIS A 99 -1.75 -0.07 15.21
C HIS A 99 -0.96 -0.14 13.89
N LEU A 100 -1.62 -0.03 12.73
CA LEU A 100 -0.93 0.14 11.47
C LEU A 100 -0.13 1.47 11.46
N PRO A 101 1.12 1.48 10.97
CA PRO A 101 1.86 2.71 10.79
C PRO A 101 1.10 3.69 9.89
N LYS A 102 1.17 5.00 10.22
CA LYS A 102 0.48 6.05 9.45
C LYS A 102 0.85 6.03 7.96
N GLU A 103 2.11 5.73 7.66
CA GLU A 103 2.59 5.59 6.27
C GLU A 103 1.83 4.50 5.51
N ILE A 104 1.61 3.33 6.13
CA ILE A 104 0.85 2.22 5.54
C ILE A 104 -0.61 2.62 5.37
N ILE A 105 -1.21 3.27 6.36
CA ILE A 105 -2.60 3.75 6.27
C ILE A 105 -2.75 4.70 5.08
N ASN A 106 -1.91 5.72 4.98
CA ASN A 106 -2.00 6.73 3.93
C ASN A 106 -1.70 6.17 2.53
N THR A 107 -0.86 5.14 2.44
CA THR A 107 -0.47 4.53 1.16
C THR A 107 -1.54 3.57 0.65
N PHE A 108 -2.08 2.72 1.52
CA PHE A 108 -2.94 1.60 1.12
C PHE A 108 -4.43 1.82 1.38
N PHE A 109 -4.82 2.73 2.28
CA PHE A 109 -6.21 2.92 2.67
C PHE A 109 -6.73 4.29 2.21
N CYS A 110 -7.84 4.27 1.48
CA CYS A 110 -8.57 5.48 1.08
C CYS A 110 -9.83 5.58 1.91
N VAL A 111 -9.91 6.59 2.78
CA VAL A 111 -11.08 6.87 3.61
C VAL A 111 -11.89 7.99 2.96
N SER A 112 -13.14 7.70 2.64
CA SER A 112 -14.14 8.69 2.25
C SER A 112 -15.15 8.90 3.39
N LYS A 113 -16.05 9.89 3.25
CA LYS A 113 -17.02 10.26 4.30
C LYS A 113 -17.75 9.05 4.90
N ASN A 114 -18.20 8.12 4.06
CA ASN A 114 -18.99 6.95 4.46
C ASN A 114 -18.43 5.61 3.93
N SER A 115 -17.17 5.57 3.47
CA SER A 115 -16.60 4.34 2.92
C SER A 115 -15.09 4.24 3.08
N LEU A 116 -14.60 3.01 3.04
CA LEU A 116 -13.19 2.64 3.09
C LEU A 116 -12.84 1.83 1.83
N THR A 117 -11.69 2.08 1.22
CA THR A 117 -11.19 1.27 0.12
C THR A 117 -9.74 0.89 0.37
N LEU A 118 -9.42 -0.40 0.24
CA LEU A 118 -8.04 -0.89 0.24
C LEU A 118 -7.49 -0.88 -1.19
N LYS A 119 -6.46 -0.06 -1.41
CA LYS A 119 -5.64 -0.06 -2.62
C LYS A 119 -4.54 -1.11 -2.43
N ASN A 120 -4.85 -2.36 -2.74
CA ASN A 120 -3.92 -3.49 -2.57
C ASN A 120 -2.65 -3.39 -3.46
N LYS A 121 -2.68 -2.46 -4.42
CA LYS A 121 -1.52 -1.98 -5.18
C LYS A 121 -1.41 -0.48 -5.00
N ALA A 122 -0.31 -0.03 -4.42
CA ALA A 122 -0.01 1.39 -4.28
C ALA A 122 1.36 1.69 -4.88
N PHE A 123 1.37 2.53 -5.92
CA PHE A 123 2.59 3.14 -6.41
C PHE A 123 2.93 4.28 -5.45
N LEU A 124 4.08 4.19 -4.77
CA LEU A 124 4.62 5.34 -4.07
C LEU A 124 5.04 6.37 -5.13
N LYS A 125 4.67 7.62 -4.88
CA LYS A 125 5.03 8.77 -5.71
C LYS A 125 6.38 9.31 -5.30
#